data_AF-A0A501WL18-F1
#
_entry.id   AF-A0A501WL18-F1
#
_cell.length_a   1.000
_cell.length_b   1.000
_cell.length_c   1.000
_cell.angle_alpha   90.00
_cell.angle_beta   90.00
_cell.angle_gamma   90.00
#
_symmetry.space_group_name_H-M   'P 1'
#
loop_
_entity.id
_entity.type
_entity.pdbx_description
1 polymer ?
#
loop_
_entity_poly.entity_id
_entity_poly.type
_entity_poly.pdbx_seq_one_letter_code
_entity_poly.pdbx_strand_id
1 'polypeptide(L)'
;MGRFRVARGQRRQSLRPQDVLELHMSGPVLNAPGFFGKLPATGDFVSRGLSGARVAALDRWISRHVAPRGPAAAFCFLHPALPTESTTGVVLPSRDGAGRAFPLTLAAPGGLAPAIWYAALAEAGEAAARGGIDADTLAARLAAFPPPPKQGAGVQSLLLWRLGETPRAIDPEAPGAAFDRFLATTGVA
;
A
#
# COMPACT_ATOMS: atom_id res chain seq x y z
N MET A 1 38.01 41.12 -50.23
CA MET A 1 36.68 41.70 -49.90
C MET A 1 35.71 40.53 -49.77
N GLY A 2 35.14 40.13 -48.64
CA GLY A 2 34.67 40.86 -47.48
C GLY A 2 33.16 40.66 -47.39
N ARG A 3 32.67 39.82 -46.46
CA ARG A 3 31.43 39.98 -45.66
C ARG A 3 31.04 38.69 -44.92
N PHE A 4 31.21 38.74 -43.59
CA PHE A 4 30.46 37.93 -42.63
C PHE A 4 29.00 38.40 -42.57
N ARG A 5 28.05 37.49 -42.37
CA ARG A 5 26.79 37.78 -41.68
C ARG A 5 26.33 36.54 -40.88
N VAL A 6 26.15 36.76 -39.58
CA VAL A 6 25.57 35.85 -38.59
C VAL A 6 24.08 36.19 -38.42
N ALA A 7 23.19 35.19 -38.31
CA ALA A 7 21.92 35.24 -37.56
C ALA A 7 21.32 33.82 -37.53
N ARG A 8 21.37 33.11 -36.39
CA ARG A 8 20.36 33.06 -35.30
C ARG A 8 19.00 32.50 -35.74
N GLY A 9 18.57 31.42 -35.09
CA GLY A 9 17.15 31.06 -35.04
C GLY A 9 16.83 29.60 -34.77
N GLN A 10 17.48 28.93 -33.82
CA GLN A 10 17.00 27.65 -33.30
C GLN A 10 15.69 27.93 -32.53
N ARG A 11 14.55 27.87 -33.22
CA ARG A 11 13.23 27.92 -32.58
C ARG A 11 13.06 26.65 -31.75
N ARG A 12 13.48 26.70 -30.49
CA ARG A 12 12.92 25.86 -29.42
C ARG A 12 11.45 26.28 -29.28
N GLN A 13 10.55 25.56 -29.94
CA GLN A 13 9.14 25.66 -29.61
C GLN A 13 8.96 25.11 -28.19
N SER A 14 8.57 25.98 -27.27
CA SER A 14 8.12 25.59 -25.94
C SER A 14 6.82 24.80 -26.11
N LEU A 15 6.81 23.56 -25.62
CA LEU A 15 5.59 22.79 -25.41
C LEU A 15 4.66 23.63 -24.52
N ARG A 16 3.39 23.77 -24.93
CA ARG A 16 2.41 24.55 -24.17
C ARG A 16 1.92 23.68 -23.00
N PRO A 17 1.64 24.25 -21.82
CA PRO A 17 1.19 23.49 -20.65
C PRO A 17 -0.09 22.66 -20.89
N GLN A 18 -0.90 23.04 -21.88
CA GLN A 18 -2.15 22.40 -22.24
C GLN A 18 -2.01 21.18 -23.18
N ASP A 19 -0.81 20.92 -23.72
CA ASP A 19 -0.52 19.73 -24.54
C ASP A 19 -0.03 18.53 -23.68
N VAL A 20 -0.02 18.67 -22.34
CA VAL A 20 0.33 17.63 -21.36
C VAL A 20 -0.93 17.07 -20.68
N LEU A 21 -2.03 16.94 -21.42
CA LEU A 21 -3.15 16.11 -21.02
C LEU A 21 -3.32 15.04 -22.10
N GLU A 22 -3.31 13.77 -21.69
CA GLU A 22 -3.33 12.56 -22.53
C GLU A 22 -1.98 12.02 -23.03
N LEU A 23 -1.05 11.81 -22.10
CA LEU A 23 -0.25 10.58 -22.17
C LEU A 23 -1.01 9.49 -21.42
N HIS A 24 -1.81 8.72 -22.15
CA HIS A 24 -2.37 7.45 -21.70
C HIS A 24 -1.19 6.48 -21.48
N MET A 25 -0.59 6.52 -20.30
CA MET A 25 0.47 5.59 -19.94
C MET A 25 -0.16 4.27 -19.54
N SER A 26 -0.20 3.29 -20.44
CA SER A 26 -0.43 1.87 -20.13
C SER A 26 0.77 1.23 -19.42
N GLY A 27 1.48 1.99 -18.58
CA GLY A 27 2.56 1.51 -17.73
C GLY A 27 2.07 1.35 -16.29
N PRO A 28 2.63 0.43 -15.49
CA PRO A 28 2.28 0.32 -14.09
C PRO A 28 2.49 1.67 -13.40
N VAL A 29 1.43 2.18 -12.76
CA VAL A 29 1.51 3.37 -11.91
C VAL A 29 2.52 3.03 -10.82
N LEU A 30 3.66 3.74 -10.80
CA LEU A 30 4.84 3.38 -9.99
C LEU A 30 4.57 3.35 -8.46
N ASN A 31 3.36 3.72 -8.02
CA ASN A 31 2.93 3.75 -6.63
C ASN A 31 1.53 3.13 -6.39
N ALA A 32 1.02 2.34 -7.34
CA ALA A 32 -0.24 1.62 -7.12
C ALA A 32 -0.09 0.61 -5.97
N PRO A 33 -1.18 0.27 -5.25
CA PRO A 33 -1.13 -0.76 -4.23
C PRO A 33 -0.74 -2.13 -4.80
N GLY A 34 0.01 -2.87 -3.99
CA GLY A 34 0.22 -4.30 -4.16
C GLY A 34 -0.17 -5.04 -2.89
N PHE A 35 0.15 -6.34 -2.82
CA PHE A 35 -0.14 -7.14 -1.64
C PHE A 35 0.92 -8.19 -1.34
N PHE A 36 0.92 -8.65 -0.10
CA PHE A 36 1.68 -9.78 0.41
C PHE A 36 0.87 -10.50 1.49
N GLY A 37 0.91 -11.84 1.50
CA GLY A 37 0.32 -12.63 2.57
C GLY A 37 -0.20 -13.97 2.07
N LYS A 38 -1.22 -14.51 2.72
CA LYS A 38 -1.89 -15.75 2.31
C LYS A 38 -3.25 -15.48 1.70
N LEU A 39 -3.64 -16.33 0.75
CA LEU A 39 -4.98 -16.39 0.17
C LEU A 39 -5.44 -17.84 0.09
N PRO A 40 -6.74 -18.14 0.20
CA PRO A 40 -7.26 -19.51 0.12
C PRO A 40 -6.92 -20.21 -1.20
N ALA A 41 -6.87 -19.47 -2.30
CA ALA A 41 -6.57 -19.97 -3.64
C ALA A 41 -5.10 -20.39 -3.83
N THR A 42 -4.22 -20.10 -2.87
CA THR A 42 -2.77 -20.36 -2.93
C THR A 42 -2.32 -21.19 -1.74
N GLY A 43 -1.46 -22.18 -1.97
CA GLY A 43 -0.92 -23.05 -0.92
C GLY A 43 0.25 -22.45 -0.13
N ASP A 44 0.79 -21.31 -0.55
CA ASP A 44 1.92 -20.63 0.09
C ASP A 44 1.73 -19.11 0.06
N PHE A 45 2.70 -18.36 0.59
CA PHE A 45 2.73 -16.90 0.51
C PHE A 45 2.69 -16.41 -0.94
N VAL A 46 1.92 -15.35 -1.16
CA VAL A 46 1.76 -14.71 -2.47
C VAL A 46 2.01 -13.22 -2.35
N SER A 47 2.68 -12.65 -3.36
CA SER A 47 2.83 -11.20 -3.53
C SER A 47 2.70 -10.78 -4.98
N ARG A 48 2.16 -9.57 -5.20
CA ARG A 48 2.04 -8.90 -6.50
C ARG A 48 2.10 -7.39 -6.28
N GLY A 49 2.65 -6.65 -7.25
CA GLY A 49 2.66 -5.18 -7.22
C GLY A 49 3.56 -4.53 -6.15
N LEU A 50 4.35 -5.31 -5.42
CA LEU A 50 5.30 -4.81 -4.42
C LEU A 50 6.74 -5.18 -4.81
N SER A 51 7.69 -4.31 -4.48
CA SER A 51 9.11 -4.63 -4.62
C SER A 51 9.53 -5.70 -3.60
N GLY A 52 10.53 -6.53 -3.94
CA GLY A 52 11.03 -7.56 -3.04
C GLY A 52 11.51 -7.01 -1.69
N ALA A 53 12.14 -5.83 -1.68
CA ALA A 53 12.55 -5.15 -0.45
C ALA A 53 11.35 -4.76 0.44
N ARG A 54 10.24 -4.29 -0.15
CA ARG A 54 9.02 -3.96 0.59
C ARG A 54 8.31 -5.21 1.10
N VAL A 55 8.26 -6.28 0.29
CA VAL A 55 7.76 -7.59 0.73
C VAL A 55 8.54 -8.10 1.94
N ALA A 56 9.87 -8.08 1.89
CA ALA A 56 10.71 -8.53 3.01
C ALA A 56 10.54 -7.66 4.27
N ALA A 57 10.35 -6.35 4.11
CA ALA A 57 10.08 -5.45 5.23
C ALA A 57 8.69 -5.69 5.85
N LEU A 58 7.66 -5.85 5.01
CA LEU A 58 6.29 -6.17 5.46
C LEU A 58 6.24 -7.54 6.14
N ASP A 59 6.85 -8.57 5.55
CA ASP A 59 6.91 -9.90 6.14
C ASP A 59 7.51 -9.85 7.55
N ARG A 60 8.69 -9.24 7.71
CA ARG A 60 9.33 -9.09 9.02
C ARG A 60 8.42 -8.38 10.03
N TRP A 61 7.76 -7.29 9.63
CA TRP A 61 6.89 -6.52 10.51
C TRP A 61 5.61 -7.30 10.89
N ILE A 62 4.94 -7.90 9.91
CA ILE A 62 3.73 -8.71 10.11
C ILE A 62 4.04 -9.95 10.96
N SER A 63 5.08 -10.71 10.60
CA SER A 63 5.50 -11.92 11.30
C SER A 63 5.90 -11.66 12.74
N ARG A 64 6.49 -10.48 13.03
CA ARG A 64 6.90 -10.11 14.40
C ARG A 64 5.77 -9.56 15.26
N HIS A 65 4.88 -8.74 14.68
CA HIS A 65 3.95 -7.94 15.47
C HIS A 65 2.48 -8.34 15.30
N VAL A 66 2.09 -8.82 14.12
CA VAL A 66 0.67 -9.04 13.78
C VAL A 66 0.31 -10.52 13.77
N ALA A 67 1.05 -11.33 13.03
CA ALA A 67 0.77 -12.76 12.87
C ALA A 67 0.70 -13.54 14.19
N PRO A 68 1.56 -13.29 15.21
CA PRO A 68 1.48 -14.00 16.49
C PRO A 68 0.18 -13.72 17.26
N ARG A 69 -0.47 -12.59 16.99
CA ARG A 69 -1.71 -12.16 17.63
C ARG A 69 -2.94 -12.55 16.81
N GLY A 70 -2.81 -12.56 15.49
CA GLY A 70 -3.89 -12.84 14.56
C GLY A 70 -4.96 -11.73 14.55
N PRO A 71 -5.06 -10.90 13.50
CA PRO A 71 -6.09 -9.88 13.46
C PRO A 71 -7.47 -10.54 13.39
N ALA A 72 -8.40 -10.11 14.24
CA ALA A 72 -9.80 -10.56 14.21
C ALA A 72 -10.62 -9.87 13.11
N ALA A 73 -10.21 -8.65 12.72
CA ALA A 73 -10.85 -7.84 11.69
C ALA A 73 -9.79 -7.04 10.92
N ALA A 74 -10.19 -6.50 9.77
CA ALA A 74 -9.31 -5.63 8.99
C ALA A 74 -8.95 -4.35 9.77
N PHE A 75 -7.72 -3.88 9.59
CA PHE A 75 -7.27 -2.59 10.12
C PHE A 75 -6.36 -1.87 9.13
N CYS A 76 -6.30 -0.56 9.25
CA CYS A 76 -5.49 0.33 8.42
C CYS A 76 -4.18 0.67 9.15
N PHE A 77 -3.13 0.93 8.38
CA PHE A 77 -1.84 1.34 8.93
C PHE A 77 -1.15 2.41 8.08
N LEU A 78 -0.27 3.16 8.74
CA LEU A 78 0.75 3.99 8.11
C LEU A 78 2.05 3.77 8.87
N HIS A 79 3.00 3.10 8.23
CA HIS A 79 4.32 2.85 8.79
C HIS A 79 5.31 3.89 8.25
N PRO A 80 6.09 4.58 9.09
CA PRO A 80 6.95 5.69 8.68
C PRO A 80 8.15 5.25 7.82
N ALA A 81 8.68 4.04 8.05
CA ALA A 81 9.80 3.51 7.28
C ALA A 81 9.67 2.00 7.02
N LEU A 82 9.12 1.62 5.86
CA LEU A 82 9.20 0.25 5.32
C LEU A 82 9.58 0.33 3.83
N PRO A 83 10.84 0.12 3.41
CA PRO A 83 12.13 0.24 4.09
C PRO A 83 12.86 1.60 3.87
N THR A 84 12.45 2.41 2.89
CA THR A 84 13.09 3.70 2.54
C THR A 84 12.13 4.89 2.60
N GLU A 85 10.83 4.63 2.58
CA GLU A 85 9.75 5.61 2.59
C GLU A 85 8.56 5.05 3.39
N SER A 86 7.59 5.89 3.71
CA SER A 86 6.39 5.39 4.37
C SER A 86 5.59 4.46 3.50
N THR A 87 4.94 3.52 4.15
CA THR A 87 4.02 2.57 3.54
C THR A 87 2.69 2.67 4.25
N THR A 88 1.62 2.80 3.49
CA THR A 88 0.26 2.78 4.02
C THR A 88 -0.54 1.66 3.40
N GLY A 89 -1.57 1.19 4.10
CA GLY A 89 -2.39 0.11 3.59
C GLY A 89 -3.36 -0.45 4.61
N VAL A 90 -3.82 -1.66 4.32
CA VAL A 90 -4.72 -2.43 5.17
C VAL A 90 -4.14 -3.82 5.42
N VAL A 91 -4.40 -4.35 6.61
CA VAL A 91 -4.09 -5.73 6.98
C VAL A 91 -5.40 -6.43 7.31
N LEU A 92 -5.59 -7.62 6.76
CA LEU A 92 -6.81 -8.41 6.88
C LEU A 92 -6.53 -9.80 7.47
N PRO A 93 -7.48 -10.38 8.21
CA PRO A 93 -7.45 -11.80 8.55
C PRO A 93 -7.46 -12.65 7.28
N SER A 94 -6.55 -13.61 7.16
CA SER A 94 -6.51 -14.54 6.02
C SER A 94 -5.85 -15.88 6.38
N ARG A 95 -6.05 -16.87 5.51
CA ARG A 95 -5.53 -18.24 5.61
C ARG A 95 -5.22 -18.78 4.21
N ASP A 96 -4.29 -19.72 4.11
CA ASP A 96 -4.10 -20.49 2.87
C ASP A 96 -5.13 -21.62 2.73
N GLY A 97 -5.09 -22.33 1.60
CA GLY A 97 -5.95 -23.49 1.34
C GLY A 97 -5.79 -24.65 2.35
N ALA A 98 -4.69 -24.71 3.10
CA ALA A 98 -4.48 -25.68 4.18
C ALA A 98 -4.97 -25.17 5.56
N GLY A 99 -5.55 -23.96 5.62
CA GLY A 99 -6.10 -23.36 6.84
C GLY A 99 -5.06 -22.68 7.75
N ARG A 100 -3.78 -22.61 7.35
CA ARG A 100 -2.72 -21.97 8.14
C ARG A 100 -2.89 -20.46 8.08
N ALA A 101 -3.11 -19.83 9.24
CA ALA A 101 -3.34 -18.40 9.33
C ALA A 101 -2.07 -17.59 9.05
N PHE A 102 -2.22 -16.58 8.19
CA PHE A 102 -1.29 -15.48 8.07
C PHE A 102 -2.03 -14.30 7.44
N PRO A 103 -1.87 -13.07 7.95
CA PRO A 103 -2.62 -11.92 7.44
C PRO A 103 -2.36 -11.64 5.96
N LEU A 104 -3.40 -11.18 5.26
CA LEU A 104 -3.24 -10.56 3.95
C LEU A 104 -2.98 -9.06 4.15
N THR A 105 -1.90 -8.54 3.57
CA THR A 105 -1.54 -7.12 3.67
C THR A 105 -1.55 -6.48 2.29
N LEU A 106 -2.38 -5.46 2.09
CA LEU A 106 -2.42 -4.64 0.88
C LEU A 106 -1.77 -3.30 1.21
N ALA A 107 -0.81 -2.86 0.41
CA ALA A 107 0.06 -1.75 0.76
C ALA A 107 0.53 -0.96 -0.47
N ALA A 108 0.80 0.33 -0.27
CA ALA A 108 1.38 1.22 -1.25
C ALA A 108 2.41 2.16 -0.58
N PRO A 109 3.46 2.59 -1.30
CA PRO A 109 4.30 3.69 -0.84
C PRO A 109 3.50 4.99 -0.79
N GLY A 110 3.61 5.73 0.31
CA GLY A 110 2.91 7.00 0.47
C GLY A 110 2.43 7.27 1.90
N GLY A 111 1.78 8.42 2.07
CA GLY A 111 1.25 8.92 3.33
C GLY A 111 -0.21 8.50 3.59
N LEU A 112 -0.84 9.18 4.55
CA LEU A 112 -2.24 8.94 4.91
C LEU A 112 -3.17 9.28 3.74
N ALA A 113 -3.98 8.32 3.31
CA ALA A 113 -4.95 8.47 2.23
C ALA A 113 -6.35 8.83 2.76
N PRO A 114 -7.31 9.22 1.89
CA PRO A 114 -8.70 9.38 2.29
C PRO A 114 -9.34 8.06 2.74
N ALA A 115 -10.32 8.11 3.64
CA ALA A 115 -10.99 6.90 4.18
C ALA A 115 -11.57 5.97 3.09
N ILE A 116 -12.10 6.55 2.00
CA ILE A 116 -12.65 5.78 0.87
C ILE A 116 -11.60 4.92 0.17
N TRP A 117 -10.33 5.34 0.17
CA TRP A 117 -9.24 4.56 -0.39
C TRP A 117 -9.03 3.28 0.43
N TYR A 118 -8.91 3.40 1.75
CA TYR A 118 -8.77 2.25 2.65
C TYR A 118 -10.00 1.33 2.62
N ALA A 119 -11.21 1.89 2.52
CA ALA A 119 -12.43 1.11 2.39
C ALA A 119 -12.43 0.24 1.13
N ALA A 120 -12.07 0.81 -0.02
CA ALA A 120 -11.98 0.08 -1.29
C ALA A 120 -10.88 -1.00 -1.26
N LEU A 121 -9.74 -0.73 -0.61
CA LEU A 121 -8.69 -1.74 -0.41
C LEU A 121 -9.14 -2.88 0.49
N ALA A 122 -9.81 -2.56 1.61
CA ALA A 122 -10.36 -3.57 2.51
C ALA A 122 -11.36 -4.44 1.77
N GLU A 123 -12.30 -3.87 1.02
CA GLU A 123 -13.27 -4.61 0.23
C GLU A 123 -12.61 -5.57 -0.78
N ALA A 124 -11.61 -5.09 -1.54
CA ALA A 124 -10.88 -5.92 -2.49
C ALA A 124 -10.10 -7.05 -1.80
N GLY A 125 -9.40 -6.74 -0.70
CA GLY A 125 -8.65 -7.71 0.09
C GLY A 125 -9.55 -8.76 0.74
N GLU A 126 -10.72 -8.36 1.24
CA GLU A 126 -11.69 -9.26 1.85
C GLU A 126 -12.29 -10.22 0.83
N ALA A 127 -12.61 -9.75 -0.38
CA ALA A 127 -13.07 -10.61 -1.47
C ALA A 127 -12.04 -11.71 -1.77
N ALA A 128 -10.75 -11.37 -1.80
CA ALA A 128 -9.68 -12.34 -2.00
C ALA A 128 -9.49 -13.28 -0.80
N ALA A 129 -9.50 -12.74 0.43
CA ALA A 129 -9.33 -13.52 1.66
C ALA A 129 -10.47 -14.52 1.91
N ARG A 130 -11.67 -14.25 1.37
CA ARG A 130 -12.82 -15.19 1.36
C ARG A 130 -12.79 -16.17 0.18
N GLY A 131 -11.81 -16.07 -0.71
CA GLY A 131 -11.69 -16.91 -1.90
C GLY A 131 -12.65 -16.53 -3.04
N GLY A 132 -13.26 -15.34 -2.99
CA GLY A 132 -14.16 -14.85 -4.05
C GLY A 132 -13.43 -14.34 -5.29
N ILE A 133 -12.14 -14.00 -5.17
CA ILE A 133 -11.24 -13.69 -6.29
C ILE A 133 -9.84 -14.28 -6.02
N ASP A 134 -9.11 -14.59 -7.08
CA ASP A 134 -7.73 -15.09 -7.00
C ASP A 134 -6.69 -13.94 -6.89
N ALA A 135 -5.42 -14.34 -6.76
CA ALA A 135 -4.30 -13.42 -6.60
C ALA A 135 -4.10 -12.48 -7.80
N ASP A 136 -4.29 -12.99 -9.02
CA ASP A 136 -4.03 -12.22 -10.24
C ASP A 136 -5.19 -11.25 -10.52
N THR A 137 -6.44 -11.64 -10.22
CA THR A 137 -7.61 -10.74 -10.24
C THR A 137 -7.47 -9.63 -9.19
N LEU A 138 -7.01 -9.95 -7.97
CA LEU A 138 -6.72 -8.94 -6.96
C LEU A 138 -5.63 -7.97 -7.46
N ALA A 139 -4.55 -8.48 -8.04
CA ALA A 139 -3.47 -7.66 -8.58
C ALA A 139 -3.96 -6.70 -9.67
N ALA A 140 -4.80 -7.19 -10.60
CA ALA A 140 -5.38 -6.38 -11.65
C ALA A 140 -6.27 -5.25 -11.10
N ARG A 141 -7.09 -5.54 -10.07
CA ARG A 141 -7.90 -4.52 -9.40
C ARG A 141 -7.03 -3.46 -8.74
N LEU A 142 -6.02 -3.86 -7.98
CA LEU A 142 -5.15 -2.90 -7.26
C LEU A 142 -4.30 -2.07 -8.22
N ALA A 143 -3.90 -2.60 -9.37
CA ALA A 143 -3.18 -1.84 -10.39
C ALA A 143 -4.00 -0.65 -10.94
N ALA A 144 -5.34 -0.71 -10.86
CA ALA A 144 -6.24 0.37 -11.26
C ALA A 144 -6.54 1.37 -10.13
N PHE A 145 -6.09 1.13 -8.90
CA PHE A 145 -6.33 2.06 -7.79
C PHE A 145 -5.47 3.33 -7.93
N PRO A 146 -6.01 4.49 -7.51
CA PRO A 146 -5.18 5.68 -7.41
C PRO A 146 -4.09 5.44 -6.35
N PRO A 147 -2.84 5.90 -6.59
CA PRO A 147 -1.81 5.86 -5.57
C PRO A 147 -2.21 6.74 -4.38
N PRO A 148 -1.80 6.40 -3.15
CA PRO A 148 -2.01 7.28 -2.01
C PRO A 148 -1.20 8.58 -2.21
N PRO A 149 -1.55 9.67 -1.51
CA PRO A 149 -0.74 10.88 -1.56
C PRO A 149 0.69 10.58 -1.10
N LYS A 150 1.67 11.30 -1.65
CA LYS A 150 3.03 11.24 -1.14
C LYS A 150 3.04 11.64 0.33
N GLN A 151 3.93 11.05 1.10
CA GLN A 151 4.09 11.39 2.50
C GLN A 151 4.51 12.86 2.64
N GLY A 152 3.75 13.64 3.41
CA GLY A 152 4.23 14.92 3.91
C GLY A 152 5.32 14.71 4.95
N ALA A 153 6.20 15.70 5.14
CA ALA A 153 7.16 15.66 6.25
C ALA A 153 6.41 15.52 7.58
N GLY A 154 6.77 14.54 8.43
CA GLY A 154 6.32 14.52 9.84
C GLY A 154 5.74 13.22 10.41
N VAL A 155 5.53 12.15 9.63
CA VAL A 155 5.14 10.87 10.25
C VAL A 155 6.38 10.16 10.75
N GLN A 156 6.61 10.22 12.06
CA GLN A 156 7.69 9.51 12.75
C GLN A 156 7.20 8.30 13.56
N SER A 157 5.89 8.18 13.76
CA SER A 157 5.26 7.06 14.48
C SER A 157 4.52 6.13 13.53
N LEU A 158 4.41 4.86 13.92
CA LEU A 158 3.48 3.94 13.28
C LEU A 158 2.05 4.35 13.65
N LEU A 159 1.16 4.52 12.67
CA LEU A 159 -0.25 4.76 12.94
C LEU A 159 -1.07 3.50 12.64
N LEU A 160 -1.98 3.14 13.54
CA LEU A 160 -2.97 2.07 13.34
C LEU A 160 -4.39 2.58 13.61
N TRP A 161 -5.37 2.15 12.83
CA TRP A 161 -6.80 2.45 13.05
C TRP A 161 -7.71 1.44 12.36
N ARG A 162 -9.01 1.49 12.68
CA ARG A 162 -10.06 0.85 11.88
C ARG A 162 -10.78 1.87 11.02
N LEU A 163 -11.46 1.40 9.98
CA LEU A 163 -12.31 2.29 9.18
C LEU A 163 -13.35 2.97 10.09
N GLY A 164 -13.44 4.30 9.98
CA GLY A 164 -14.30 5.13 10.83
C GLY A 164 -13.69 5.52 12.18
N GLU A 165 -12.55 4.96 12.58
CA GLU A 165 -11.84 5.33 13.81
C GLU A 165 -10.68 6.31 13.56
N THR A 166 -10.29 7.05 14.61
CA THR A 166 -9.13 7.95 14.58
C THR A 166 -7.80 7.16 14.60
N PRO A 167 -6.81 7.53 13.75
CA PRO A 167 -5.43 7.02 13.81
C PRO A 167 -4.80 7.11 15.21
N ARG A 168 -4.33 5.97 15.72
CA ARG A 168 -3.59 5.88 16.98
C ARG A 168 -2.11 5.75 16.69
N ALA A 169 -1.30 6.62 17.29
CA ALA A 169 0.15 6.55 17.18
C ALA A 169 0.70 5.44 18.08
N ILE A 170 1.64 4.68 17.52
CA ILE A 170 2.37 3.59 18.15
C ILE A 170 3.86 3.85 17.92
N ASP A 171 4.65 3.67 18.97
CA ASP A 171 6.09 3.67 18.87
C ASP A 171 6.55 2.50 17.98
N PRO A 172 7.20 2.75 16.82
CA PRO A 172 7.67 1.69 15.95
C PRO A 172 8.78 0.84 16.57
N GLU A 173 9.52 1.36 17.56
CA GLU A 173 10.60 0.63 18.25
C GLU A 173 10.07 -0.27 19.38
N ALA A 174 8.96 0.11 20.01
CA ALA A 174 8.31 -0.64 21.10
C ALA A 174 6.81 -0.93 20.85
N PRO A 175 6.43 -1.57 19.73
CA PRO A 175 5.02 -1.65 19.32
C PRO A 175 4.20 -2.70 20.10
N GLY A 176 4.84 -3.64 20.82
CA GLY A 176 4.22 -4.85 21.38
C GLY A 176 2.93 -4.62 22.16
N ALA A 177 3.01 -3.93 23.30
CA ALA A 177 1.85 -3.70 24.18
C ALA A 177 0.77 -2.81 23.53
N ALA A 178 1.13 -1.95 22.59
CA ALA A 178 0.17 -1.14 21.85
C ALA A 178 -0.59 -1.99 20.80
N PHE A 179 0.10 -2.90 20.11
CA PHE A 179 -0.52 -3.89 19.23
C PHE A 179 -1.43 -4.84 19.98
N ASP A 180 -1.03 -5.32 21.16
CA ASP A 180 -1.86 -6.18 22.00
C ASP A 180 -3.21 -5.52 22.29
N ARG A 181 -3.18 -4.28 22.79
CA ARG A 181 -4.41 -3.51 23.08
C ARG A 181 -5.24 -3.24 21.81
N PHE A 182 -4.58 -2.86 20.71
CA PHE A 182 -5.27 -2.53 19.47
C PHE A 182 -5.97 -3.74 18.85
N LEU A 183 -5.27 -4.87 18.74
CA LEU A 183 -5.79 -6.09 18.11
C LEU A 183 -6.78 -6.84 19.01
N ALA A 184 -6.65 -6.77 20.34
CA ALA A 184 -7.58 -7.40 21.28
C ALA A 184 -8.95 -6.70 21.35
N THR A 185 -9.01 -5.40 21.05
CA THR A 185 -10.27 -4.65 21.12
C THR A 185 -11.10 -4.96 19.89
N THR A 186 -11.92 -6.01 19.81
CA THR A 186 -12.89 -6.14 18.70
C THR A 186 -13.77 -4.90 18.67
N GLY A 187 -13.78 -4.17 17.54
CA GLY A 187 -14.60 -2.97 17.39
C GLY A 187 -16.05 -3.31 17.76
N VAL A 188 -16.60 -2.57 18.72
CA VAL A 188 -18.03 -2.63 19.02
C VAL A 188 -18.70 -2.04 17.78
N ALA A 189 -19.47 -2.86 17.07
CA ALA A 189 -20.33 -2.43 15.99
C ALA A 189 -21.38 -1.43 16.48
#